data_AF-A0A098AW41-F1
#
_entry.id   AF-A0A098AW41-F1
#
_cell.length_a   1.000
_cell.length_b   1.000
_cell.length_c   1.000
_cell.angle_alpha   90.00
_cell.angle_beta   90.00
_cell.angle_gamma   90.00
#
_symmetry.space_group_name_H-M   'P 1'
#
loop_
_entity.id
_entity.type
_entity.pdbx_description
1 polymer ?
#
loop_
_entity_poly.entity_id
_entity_poly.type
_entity_poly.pdbx_seq_one_letter_code
_entity_poly.pdbx_strand_id
1 'polypeptide(L)' 'MLRPGQRLTHIPTGRPVQVTKVDADTITMVTLDDTWPHPKTGKPWGGSLWVVEHCSMYQYKVVGDDDPQMCLW' A
#
# COMPACT_ATOMS: atom_id res chain seq x y z
N MET A 1 15.10 0.04 -2.31
CA MET A 1 14.61 -1.35 -2.39
C MET A 1 13.36 -1.45 -1.52
N LEU A 2 12.24 -1.91 -2.08
CA LEU A 2 10.98 -2.02 -1.37
C LEU A 2 11.01 -3.16 -0.35
N ARG A 3 10.24 -3.04 0.72
CA ARG A 3 10.18 -4.04 1.80
C ARG A 3 8.74 -4.34 2.19
N PRO A 4 8.41 -5.57 2.62
CA PRO A 4 7.14 -5.86 3.27
C PRO A 4 6.86 -4.88 4.42
N GLY A 5 5.61 -4.43 4.52
CA GLY A 5 5.18 -3.40 5.48
C GLY A 5 5.32 -1.97 4.98
N GLN A 6 6.05 -1.72 3.90
CA GLN A 6 6.23 -0.36 3.38
C GLN A 6 4.95 0.19 2.76
N ARG A 7 4.59 1.43 3.12
CA ARG A 7 3.43 2.15 2.59
C ARG A 7 3.80 2.99 1.38
N LEU A 8 2.95 2.93 0.37
CA LEU A 8 3.10 3.66 -0.88
C LEU A 8 1.77 4.31 -1.26
N THR A 9 1.84 5.32 -2.13
CA THR A 9 0.67 5.89 -2.80
C THR A 9 0.77 5.60 -4.28
N HIS A 10 -0.26 4.99 -4.86
CA HIS A 10 -0.35 4.77 -6.29
C HIS A 10 -0.70 6.09 -7.00
N ILE A 11 0.29 6.71 -7.66
CA ILE A 11 0.24 8.07 -8.22
C ILE A 11 -0.97 8.29 -9.14
N PRO A 12 -1.32 7.40 -10.09
CA PRO A 12 -2.45 7.62 -10.99
C PRO A 12 -3.80 7.70 -10.28
N THR A 13 -3.96 6.99 -9.15
CA THR A 13 -5.27 6.88 -8.46
C THR A 13 -5.31 7.57 -7.11
N GLY A 14 -4.17 7.97 -6.55
CA GLY A 14 -4.04 8.44 -5.18
C GLY A 14 -4.25 7.35 -4.11
N ARG A 15 -4.54 6.09 -4.46
CA ARG A 15 -4.88 5.05 -3.49
C ARG A 15 -3.67 4.68 -2.62
N PRO A 16 -3.84 4.62 -1.29
CA PRO A 16 -2.82 4.13 -0.38
C PRO A 16 -2.74 2.61 -0.45
N VAL A 17 -1.52 2.10 -0.56
CA VAL A 17 -1.24 0.66 -0.61
C VAL A 17 -0.12 0.30 0.36
N GLN A 18 -0.09 -0.95 0.80
CA GLN A 18 0.98 -1.50 1.61
C GLN A 18 1.59 -2.72 0.94
N VAL A 19 2.91 -2.75 0.84
CA VAL A 19 3.65 -3.90 0.33
C VAL A 19 3.50 -5.06 1.30
N THR A 20 3.07 -6.21 0.81
CA THR A 20 2.94 -7.43 1.61
C THR A 20 4.04 -8.44 1.29
N LYS A 21 4.48 -8.48 0.03
CA LYS A 21 5.52 -9.39 -0.45
C LYS A 21 6.32 -8.76 -1.58
N VAL A 22 7.62 -9.05 -1.62
CA VAL A 22 8.51 -8.67 -2.71
C VAL A 22 9.17 -9.96 -3.22
N ASP A 23 8.85 -10.34 -4.45
CA ASP A 23 9.46 -11.45 -5.16
C ASP A 23 10.47 -10.90 -6.20
N ALA A 24 11.11 -11.80 -6.96
CA ALA A 24 12.12 -11.43 -7.95
C ALA A 24 11.57 -10.48 -9.01
N ASP A 25 10.41 -10.80 -9.59
CA ASP A 25 9.82 -10.07 -10.73
C ASP A 25 8.56 -9.30 -10.37
N THR A 26 7.95 -9.61 -9.22
CA THR A 26 6.68 -9.02 -8.79
C THR A 26 6.71 -8.49 -7.38
N ILE A 27 5.79 -7.55 -7.12
CA ILE A 27 5.53 -6.98 -5.81
C ILE A 27 4.04 -7.15 -5.53
N THR A 28 3.72 -7.74 -4.39
CA THR A 28 2.35 -7.89 -3.93
C THR A 28 2.03 -6.79 -2.93
N MET A 29 0.87 -6.17 -3.09
CA MET A 29 0.40 -5.07 -2.26
C MET A 29 -1.07 -5.25 -1.91
N VAL A 30 -1.51 -4.58 -0.85
CA VAL A 30 -2.93 -4.46 -0.51
C VAL A 30 -3.32 -2.99 -0.44
N THR A 31 -4.50 -2.66 -0.95
CA THR A 31 -5.08 -1.33 -0.76
C THR A 31 -5.54 -1.14 0.67
N LEU A 32 -5.45 0.10 1.17
CA LEU A 32 -5.74 0.43 2.57
C LEU A 32 -7.02 1.28 2.73
N ASP A 33 -7.47 1.95 1.68
CA ASP A 33 -8.62 2.87 1.69
C ASP A 33 -9.98 2.16 1.78
N ASP A 34 -10.02 0.89 1.40
CA ASP A 34 -11.19 -0.01 1.44
C ASP A 34 -11.04 -1.08 2.52
N THR A 35 -10.37 -0.74 3.63
CA THR A 35 -10.22 -1.63 4.79
C THR A 35 -11.08 -1.18 5.98
N TRP A 36 -11.67 -2.14 6.69
CA TRP A 36 -12.47 -1.93 7.89
C TRP A 36 -12.10 -2.95 8.97
N PRO A 37 -12.25 -2.63 10.26
CA PRO A 37 -11.97 -3.58 11.32
C PRO A 37 -12.99 -4.73 11.33
N HIS A 38 -12.52 -5.97 11.37
CA HIS A 38 -13.38 -7.14 11.51
C HIS A 38 -14.11 -7.10 12.87
N PRO A 39 -15.44 -7.26 12.92
CA PRO A 39 -16.25 -6.97 14.11
C PRO A 39 -15.92 -7.83 15.33
N LYS A 40 -15.33 -9.02 15.13
CA LYS A 40 -14.96 -9.94 16.22
C LYS A 40 -13.49 -9.88 16.63
N THR A 41 -12.60 -9.46 15.73
CA THR A 41 -11.15 -9.64 15.94
C THR A 41 -10.40 -8.31 15.91
N GLY A 42 -11.04 -7.22 15.47
CA GLY A 42 -10.43 -5.91 15.28
C GLY A 42 -9.35 -5.87 14.19
N LYS A 43 -9.05 -7.00 13.56
CA LYS A 43 -8.04 -7.08 12.49
C LYS A 43 -8.56 -6.38 11.23
N PRO A 44 -7.69 -5.73 10.45
CA PRO A 44 -8.07 -5.16 9.16
C PRO A 44 -8.70 -6.25 8.27
N TRP A 45 -9.85 -5.94 7.70
CA TRP A 45 -10.58 -6.74 6.71
C TRP A 45 -10.97 -5.85 5.53
N GLY A 46 -11.30 -6.44 4.39
CA GLY A 46 -11.42 -5.71 3.12
C GLY A 46 -10.06 -5.58 2.42
N GLY A 47 -9.93 -4.54 1.60
CA GLY A 47 -8.78 -4.34 0.74
C GLY A 47 -8.83 -5.19 -0.53
N SER A 48 -8.15 -4.70 -1.55
CA SER A 48 -7.88 -5.39 -2.81
C SER A 48 -6.43 -5.82 -2.86
N LEU A 49 -6.17 -7.06 -3.26
CA LEU A 49 -4.82 -7.58 -3.48
C LEU A 49 -4.35 -7.19 -4.89
N TRP A 50 -3.24 -6.48 -4.98
CA TRP A 50 -2.63 -6.07 -6.24
C TRP A 50 -1.29 -6.77 -6.41
N VAL A 51 -1.04 -7.29 -7.61
CA VAL A 51 0.25 -7.89 -7.99
C VAL A 51 0.77 -7.11 -9.17
N VAL A 52 1.94 -6.49 -9.01
CA VAL A 52 2.53 -5.60 -10.02
C VAL A 52 3.96 -6.00 -10.31
N GLU A 53 4.40 -5.75 -11.54
CA GLU A 53 5.79 -5.97 -11.94
C GLU A 53 6.70 -4.87 -11.38
N HIS A 54 7.96 -5.19 -11.09
CA HIS A 54 8.95 -4.20 -10.62
C HIS A 54 9.10 -3.02 -11.61
N CYS A 55 8.93 -3.27 -12.90
CA CYS A 55 9.03 -2.23 -13.93
C CYS A 55 7.95 -1.15 -13.78
N SER A 56 6.82 -1.43 -13.12
CA SER A 56 5.70 -0.50 -12.92
C SER A 56 5.85 0.37 -11.67
N MET A 57 6.95 0.23 -10.92
CA MET A 57 7.13 0.94 -9.66
C MET A 57 7.28 2.46 -9.79
N TYR A 58 7.52 2.99 -11.00
CA TYR A 58 7.47 4.43 -11.27
C TYR A 58 6.08 5.05 -11.02
N GLN A 59 5.02 4.22 -10.96
CA GLN A 59 3.65 4.66 -10.65
C GLN A 59 3.39 4.81 -9.15
N TYR A 60 4.39 4.60 -8.29
CA TYR A 60 4.21 4.59 -6.84
C TYR A 60 5.19 5.54 -6.16
N LYS A 61 4.67 6.33 -5.20
CA LYS A 61 5.47 7.17 -4.31
C LYS A 61 5.57 6.50 -2.96
N VAL A 62 6.78 6.40 -2.40
CA VAL A 62 6.97 5.97 -1.01
C VAL A 62 6.40 7.04 -0.08
N VAL A 63 5.55 6.62 0.85
CA VAL A 63 5.13 7.49 1.96
C VAL A 63 6.25 7.40 3.00
N GLY A 64 7.04 8.45 3.15
CA GLY A 64 7.97 8.55 4.26
C GLY A 64 7.22 8.83 5.57
N ASP A 65 7.80 8.45 6.71
CA ASP A 65 7.32 8.88 8.04
C ASP A 65 7.31 10.42 8.22
N ASP A 66 8.00 11.14 7.33
CA ASP A 66 8.15 12.60 7.28
C ASP A 66 7.35 13.26 6.13
N ASP A 67 6.25 12.66 5.66
CA ASP A 67 5.32 13.36 4.73
C ASP A 67 4.22 14.06 5.55
N PRO A 68 4.34 15.38 5.86
CA PRO A 68 3.40 16.12 6.71
C PRO A 68 2.00 16.29 6.10
N GLN A 69 1.71 15.71 4.94
CA GLN A 69 0.38 15.77 4.33
C GLN A 69 -0.68 14.88 5.00
N MET A 70 -0.33 14.10 6.03
CA MET A 70 -1.32 13.42 6.89
C MET A 70 -1.88 14.31 8.01
N CYS A 71 -1.48 15.60 8.05
CA CYS A 71 -1.99 16.61 8.98
C CYS A 71 -2.88 17.65 8.30
N LEU A 72 -3.89 17.26 7.51
CA LEU A 72 -5.01 18.18 7.24
C LEU A 72 -6.33 17.39 7.23
N TRP A 73 -7.12 17.69 8.25
CA TRP A 73 -8.56 17.49 8.35
C TRP A 73 -9.30 18.24 7.24
#